data_AF-A0A350UEZ3-F1
#
_entry.id   AF-A0A350UEZ3-F1
#
_cell.length_a   1.000
_cell.length_b   1.000
_cell.length_c   1.000
_cell.angle_alpha   90.00
_cell.angle_beta   90.00
_cell.angle_gamma   90.00
#
_symmetry.space_group_name_H-M   'P 1'
#
loop_
_entity.id
_entity.type
_entity.pdbx_description
1 polymer ?
#
loop_
_entity_poly.entity_id
_entity_poly.type
_entity_poly.pdbx_seq_one_letter_code
_entity_poly.pdbx_strand_id
1 'polypeptide(L)'
;MATTKKQAEKLCNKAELELFVNSLPAELKPLTRAQVFRKVQSARRLRDKQQDLLRRQRLASREKSGAKDGRSGAANARTEQKVV
;
A
#
# COMPACT_ATOMS: atom_id res chain seq x y z
N MET A 1 12.83 -7.27 6.17
CA MET A 1 11.99 -8.48 6.01
C MET A 1 11.91 -8.82 4.53
N ALA A 2 12.39 -10.01 4.14
CA ALA A 2 12.20 -10.51 2.78
C ALA A 2 10.87 -11.28 2.73
N THR A 3 9.81 -10.65 2.24
CA THR A 3 8.54 -11.33 1.97
C THR A 3 8.70 -12.18 0.72
N THR A 4 8.19 -13.41 0.74
CA THR A 4 8.24 -14.29 -0.45
C THR A 4 7.05 -13.99 -1.37
N LYS A 5 7.18 -14.26 -2.68
CA LYS A 5 6.10 -14.03 -3.67
C LYS A 5 4.76 -14.66 -3.24
N LYS A 6 4.79 -15.88 -2.68
CA LYS A 6 3.62 -16.57 -2.13
C LYS A 6 2.95 -15.85 -0.95
N GLN A 7 3.72 -15.11 -0.14
CA GLN A 7 3.16 -14.31 0.95
C GLN A 7 2.54 -13.01 0.40
N ALA A 8 3.15 -12.39 -0.61
CA ALA A 8 2.58 -11.24 -1.30
C ALA A 8 1.27 -11.59 -2.04
N GLU A 9 1.17 -12.79 -2.63
CA GLU A 9 -0.07 -13.31 -3.27
C GLU A 9 -1.29 -13.35 -2.34
N LYS A 10 -1.08 -13.55 -1.04
CA LYS A 10 -2.18 -13.59 -0.06
C LYS A 10 -2.66 -12.21 0.39
N LEU A 11 -1.83 -11.18 0.21
CA LEU A 11 -2.04 -9.84 0.76
C LEU A 11 -2.38 -8.80 -0.32
N CYS A 12 -1.84 -8.99 -1.52
CA CYS A 12 -1.91 -8.04 -2.62
C CYS A 12 -3.01 -8.40 -3.62
N ASN A 13 -3.71 -7.39 -4.17
CA ASN A 13 -4.47 -7.60 -5.40
C ASN A 13 -3.54 -7.76 -6.62
N LYS A 14 -4.07 -8.12 -7.79
CA LYS A 14 -3.25 -8.33 -9.01
C LYS A 14 -2.30 -7.17 -9.33
N ALA A 15 -2.77 -5.93 -9.24
CA ALA A 15 -1.95 -4.74 -9.54
C ALA A 15 -0.85 -4.50 -8.50
N GLU A 16 -1.15 -4.75 -7.22
CA GLU A 16 -0.21 -4.65 -6.11
C GLU A 16 0.85 -5.77 -6.20
N LEU A 17 0.47 -6.92 -6.71
CA LEU A 17 1.36 -8.07 -6.91
C LEU A 17 2.37 -7.84 -8.03
N GLU A 18 1.93 -7.23 -9.13
CA GLU A 18 2.81 -6.81 -10.22
C GLU A 18 3.84 -5.80 -9.72
N LEU A 19 3.44 -4.85 -8.86
CA LEU A 19 4.38 -3.91 -8.24
C LEU A 19 5.40 -4.62 -7.35
N PHE A 20 4.99 -5.64 -6.60
CA PHE A 20 5.89 -6.46 -5.79
C PHE A 20 6.89 -7.23 -6.65
N VAL A 21 6.43 -7.88 -7.73
CA VAL A 21 7.31 -8.62 -8.66
C VAL A 21 8.31 -7.67 -9.32
N ASN A 22 7.86 -6.49 -9.77
CA ASN A 22 8.71 -5.46 -10.35
C ASN A 22 9.78 -4.90 -9.38
N SER A 23 9.60 -5.10 -8.06
CA SER A 23 10.58 -4.69 -7.06
C SER A 23 11.66 -5.74 -6.79
N LEU A 24 11.54 -6.94 -7.37
CA LEU A 24 12.51 -8.02 -7.18
C LEU A 24 13.84 -7.71 -7.87
N PRO A 25 14.98 -8.16 -7.31
CA PRO A 25 16.30 -7.89 -7.87
C PRO A 25 16.49 -8.44 -9.30
N ALA A 26 15.75 -9.47 -9.70
CA ALA A 26 15.74 -9.98 -11.08
C ALA A 26 15.16 -8.97 -12.07
N GLU A 27 14.03 -8.34 -11.71
CA GLU A 27 13.34 -7.34 -12.54
C GLU A 27 14.02 -5.96 -12.48
N LEU A 28 14.84 -5.70 -11.45
CA LEU A 28 15.61 -4.46 -11.33
C LEU A 28 16.86 -4.43 -12.22
N LYS A 29 17.43 -5.58 -12.60
CA LYS A 29 18.61 -5.67 -13.48
C LYS A 29 18.47 -4.94 -14.83
N PRO A 30 17.34 -5.03 -15.55
CA PRO A 30 17.16 -4.31 -16.81
C PRO A 30 16.86 -2.80 -16.64
N LEU A 31 16.62 -2.30 -15.43
CA LEU A 31 16.28 -0.90 -15.23
C LEU A 31 17.51 0.00 -15.14
N THR A 32 17.42 1.14 -15.82
CA THR A 32 18.39 2.23 -15.64
C THR A 32 18.17 2.95 -14.31
N ARG A 33 19.23 3.57 -13.76
CA ARG A 33 19.19 4.31 -12.50
C ARG A 33 18.06 5.36 -12.44
N ALA A 34 17.82 6.06 -13.55
CA ALA A 34 16.74 7.05 -13.67
C ALA A 34 15.34 6.41 -13.55
N GLN A 35 15.14 5.22 -14.14
CA GLN A 35 13.87 4.49 -14.06
C GLN A 35 13.61 3.98 -12.64
N VAL A 36 14.64 3.50 -11.94
CA VAL A 36 14.54 3.10 -10.53
C VAL A 36 14.11 4.30 -9.67
N PHE A 37 14.75 5.46 -9.83
CA PHE A 37 14.37 6.67 -9.11
C PHE A 37 12.92 7.08 -9.34
N ARG A 38 12.45 7.08 -10.60
CA ARG A 38 11.06 7.40 -10.95
C ARG A 38 10.07 6.40 -10.32
N LYS A 39 10.39 5.11 -10.34
CA LYS A 39 9.55 4.07 -9.69
C LYS A 39 9.50 4.25 -8.18
N VAL A 40 10.62 4.53 -7.53
CA VAL A 40 10.66 4.82 -6.08
C VAL A 40 9.83 6.04 -5.73
N GLN A 41 9.95 7.14 -6.49
CA GLN A 41 9.16 8.35 -6.28
C GLN A 41 7.66 8.08 -6.47
N SER A 42 7.30 7.30 -7.49
CA SER A 42 5.90 6.91 -7.77
C SER A 42 5.33 6.02 -6.66
N ALA A 43 6.11 5.05 -6.16
CA ALA A 43 5.73 4.19 -5.05
C ALA A 43 5.52 4.99 -3.76
N ARG A 44 6.40 5.95 -3.45
CA ARG A 44 6.23 6.88 -2.31
C ARG A 44 4.95 7.69 -2.44
N ARG A 45 4.71 8.29 -3.61
CA ARG A 45 3.48 9.07 -3.87
C ARG A 45 2.20 8.22 -3.73
N LEU A 46 2.24 6.97 -4.18
CA LEU A 46 1.12 6.03 -4.01
C LEU A 46 0.91 5.68 -2.53
N ARG A 47 1.98 5.43 -1.76
CA ARG A 47 1.89 5.22 -0.32
C ARG A 47 1.27 6.42 0.38
N ASP A 48 1.75 7.63 0.11
CA ASP A 48 1.24 8.86 0.72
C ASP A 48 -0.25 9.06 0.39
N LYS A 49 -0.66 8.78 -0.86
CA LYS A 49 -2.07 8.79 -1.27
C LYS A 49 -2.91 7.82 -0.45
N GLN A 50 -2.44 6.58 -0.24
CA GLN A 50 -3.18 5.60 0.56
C GLN A 50 -3.22 5.98 2.05
N GLN A 51 -2.14 6.57 2.58
CA GLN A 51 -2.12 7.11 3.94
C GLN A 51 -3.14 8.23 4.13
N ASP A 52 -3.20 9.18 3.19
CA ASP A 52 -4.16 10.27 3.23
C ASP A 52 -5.60 9.76 3.12
N LEU A 53 -5.83 8.77 2.25
CA LEU A 53 -7.12 8.11 2.11
C LEU A 53 -7.53 7.43 3.43
N LEU A 54 -6.61 6.71 4.08
CA LEU A 54 -6.85 6.09 5.38
C LEU A 54 -7.18 7.14 6.46
N ARG A 55 -6.43 8.25 6.52
CA ARG A 55 -6.71 9.34 7.46
C ARG A 55 -8.11 9.93 7.24
N ARG A 56 -8.49 10.18 5.99
CA ARG A 56 -9.84 10.67 5.63
C ARG A 56 -10.94 9.68 6.01
N GLN A 57 -10.74 8.40 5.71
CA GLN A 57 -11.68 7.34 6.06
C GLN A 57 -11.86 7.24 7.58
N ARG A 58 -10.79 7.36 8.37
CA ARG A 58 -10.85 7.38 9.83
C ARG A 58 -11.66 8.57 10.36
N LEU A 59 -11.44 9.78 9.84
CA LEU A 59 -12.21 10.97 10.24
C LEU A 59 -13.70 10.82 9.89
N ALA A 60 -14.03 10.41 8.66
CA ALA A 60 -15.41 10.20 8.24
C ALA A 60 -16.10 9.08 9.05
N SER A 61 -15.37 8.03 9.42
CA SER A 61 -15.91 6.96 10.26
C SER A 61 -16.07 7.40 11.72
N ARG A 62 -15.23 8.31 12.22
CA ARG A 62 -15.37 8.93 13.55
C ARG A 62 -16.63 9.79 13.63
N GLU A 63 -16.92 10.60 12.62
CA GLU A 63 -18.17 11.38 12.56
C GLU A 63 -19.41 10.49 12.58
N LYS A 64 -19.35 9.32 11.94
CA LYS A 64 -20.49 8.38 11.88
C LYS A 64 -20.65 7.48 13.11
N SER A 65 -19.53 7.07 13.75
CA SER A 65 -19.56 6.08 14.83
C SER A 65 -19.48 6.69 16.24
N GLY A 66 -19.09 7.96 16.37
CA GLY A 66 -18.85 8.61 17.67
C GLY A 66 -17.63 8.09 18.43
N ALA A 67 -17.00 7.00 17.98
CA ALA A 67 -15.80 6.43 18.60
C ALA A 67 -14.53 7.22 18.22
N LYS A 68 -13.65 7.48 19.19
CA LYS A 68 -12.40 8.26 19.01
C LYS A 68 -11.50 7.71 17.90
N ASP A 69 -11.46 6.38 17.73
CA ASP A 69 -10.66 5.70 16.69
C ASP A 69 -11.38 5.59 15.34
N GLY A 70 -12.67 5.95 15.25
CA GLY A 70 -13.47 5.80 14.04
C GLY A 70 -13.65 4.34 13.57
N ARG A 71 -13.33 3.36 14.42
CA ARG A 71 -13.49 1.93 14.11
C ARG A 71 -14.95 1.53 14.30
N SER A 72 -15.73 1.50 13.22
CA SER A 72 -17.00 0.77 13.18
C SER A 72 -16.78 -0.58 12.47
N GLY A 73 -16.64 -1.66 13.25
CA GLY A 73 -16.45 -3.01 12.70
C GLY A 73 -15.19 -3.18 11.82
N ALA A 74 -15.35 -3.82 10.65
CA ALA A 74 -14.28 -4.09 9.67
C ALA A 74 -13.92 -2.90 8.76
N ALA A 75 -14.54 -1.74 8.98
CA ALA A 75 -14.27 -0.55 8.17
C ALA A 75 -12.78 -0.17 8.27
N ASN A 76 -12.14 -0.02 7.11
CA ASN A 76 -10.75 0.43 6.92
C ASN A 76 -9.63 -0.61 7.16
N ALA A 77 -9.93 -1.83 7.61
CA ALA A 77 -8.91 -2.87 7.83
C ALA A 77 -8.09 -3.18 6.57
N ARG A 78 -8.74 -3.17 5.40
CA ARG A 78 -8.07 -3.37 4.10
C ARG A 78 -7.18 -2.20 3.70
N THR A 79 -7.57 -0.97 4.03
CA THR A 79 -6.79 0.23 3.74
C THR A 79 -5.57 0.33 4.67
N GLU A 80 -5.72 -0.06 5.94
CA GLU A 80 -4.62 -0.14 6.91
C GLU A 80 -3.52 -1.11 6.46
N GLN A 81 -3.90 -2.28 5.93
CA GLN A 81 -2.94 -3.26 5.40
C GLN A 81 -2.17 -2.76 4.17
N LYS A 82 -2.70 -1.79 3.42
CA LYS A 82 -2.06 -1.22 2.21
C LYS A 82 -1.05 -0.11 2.49
N VAL A 83 -1.04 0.42 3.72
CA VAL A 83 -0.14 1.52 4.12
C VAL A 83 1.25 1.01 4.53
N VAL A 84 1.35 -0.25 4.94
CA VAL A 84 2.58 -0.94 5.38
C VAL A 84 3.45 -1.26 4.16
#